data_AF-A0A2W6Y1R2-F1
#
_entry.id   AF-A0A2W6Y1R2-F1
#
_cell.length_a   1.000
_cell.length_b   1.000
_cell.length_c   1.000
_cell.angle_alpha   90.00
_cell.angle_beta   90.00
_cell.angle_gamma   90.00
#
_symmetry.space_group_name_H-M   'P 1'
#
loop_
_entity.id
_entity.type
_entity.pdbx_description
1 polymer ?
#
loop_
_entity_poly.entity_id
_entity_poly.type
_entity_poly.pdbx_seq_one_letter_code
_entity_poly.pdbx_strand_id
1 'polypeptide(L)'
;MSAEQRAIAVRSALAIAVTAAAIAAAWLWLPPAVLGAAPDMATADRLAYALKAELPVFLWLGGCLRTVAGIRFRSDADRPGSAYAAPSARLAVPAAVLQNSLEQTVLAVGAHLVLATMLRGEQMILLPVLVALYLAGRVFFALGYAKGAGARAFGMALTGASTIAAFGIAIVLMGLGR
;
A
#
# COMPACT_ATOMS: atom_id res chain seq x y z
N MET A 1 27.55 -2.36 -10.83
CA MET A 1 26.09 -2.22 -10.70
C MET A 1 25.52 -1.85 -12.07
N SER A 2 24.51 -2.56 -12.57
CA SER A 2 23.91 -2.24 -13.88
C SER A 2 23.11 -0.92 -13.83
N ALA A 3 22.83 -0.32 -14.99
CA ALA A 3 22.00 0.88 -15.07
C ALA A 3 20.60 0.66 -14.46
N GLU A 4 20.02 -0.52 -14.66
CA GLU A 4 18.73 -0.89 -14.07
C GLU A 4 18.82 -1.02 -12.54
N GLN A 5 19.85 -1.68 -12.01
CA GLN A 5 20.08 -1.79 -10.57
C GLN A 5 20.24 -0.40 -9.92
N ARG A 6 20.96 0.51 -10.59
CA ARG A 6 21.10 1.91 -10.15
C ARG A 6 19.77 2.65 -10.15
N ALA A 7 18.96 2.48 -11.19
CA ALA A 7 17.64 3.09 -11.25
C ALA A 7 16.72 2.58 -10.13
N ILE A 8 16.75 1.27 -9.84
CA ILE A 8 16.02 0.66 -8.72
C ILE A 8 16.47 1.28 -7.40
N ALA A 9 17.79 1.29 -7.13
CA ALA A 9 18.33 1.81 -5.87
C ALA A 9 17.94 3.28 -5.63
N VAL A 10 18.11 4.14 -6.64
CA VAL A 10 17.79 5.58 -6.52
C VAL A 10 16.29 5.81 -6.31
N ARG A 11 15.44 5.11 -7.07
CA ARG A 11 13.98 5.27 -6.96
C ARG A 11 13.44 4.71 -5.65
N SER A 12 14.00 3.61 -5.16
CA SER A 12 13.66 3.07 -3.84
C SER A 12 14.09 4.01 -2.72
N ALA A 13 15.31 4.56 -2.79
CA ALA A 13 15.80 5.53 -1.81
C ALA A 13 14.91 6.79 -1.77
N LEU A 14 14.50 7.30 -2.94
CA LEU A 14 13.57 8.43 -3.01
C LEU A 14 12.21 8.09 -2.38
N ALA A 15 11.66 6.90 -2.63
CA ALA A 15 10.39 6.47 -2.04
C ALA A 15 10.48 6.34 -0.51
N ILE A 16 11.59 5.84 0.01
CA ILE A 16 11.85 5.77 1.45
C ILE A 16 11.93 7.18 2.04
N ALA A 17 12.64 8.10 1.39
CA ALA A 17 12.73 9.50 1.83
C ALA A 17 11.36 10.18 1.84
N VAL A 18 10.54 9.98 0.80
CA VAL A 18 9.15 10.48 0.74
C VAL A 18 8.30 9.88 1.86
N THR A 19 8.44 8.59 2.14
CA THR A 19 7.73 7.92 3.26
C THR A 19 8.09 8.57 4.59
N ALA A 20 9.39 8.71 4.89
CA ALA A 20 9.86 9.32 6.12
C ALA A 20 9.41 10.78 6.25
N ALA A 21 9.50 11.56 5.16
CA ALA A 21 9.05 12.95 5.13
C ALA A 21 7.54 13.08 5.34
N ALA A 22 6.73 12.22 4.72
CA ALA A 22 5.28 12.23 4.89
C ALA A 22 4.86 11.88 6.32
N ILE A 23 5.50 10.88 6.92
CA ILE A 23 5.27 10.53 8.33
C ILE A 23 5.67 11.71 9.23
N ALA A 24 6.85 12.31 9.05
CA ALA A 24 7.28 13.46 9.83
C ALA A 24 6.35 14.68 9.68
N ALA A 25 5.93 14.98 8.45
CA ALA A 25 4.98 16.06 8.16
C ALA A 25 3.62 15.83 8.83
N ALA A 26 3.16 14.58 8.90
CA ALA A 26 1.93 14.23 9.60
C ALA A 26 1.97 14.64 11.09
N TRP A 27 3.11 14.41 11.74
CA TRP A 27 3.30 14.77 13.15
C TRP A 27 3.49 16.27 13.38
N LEU A 28 4.14 16.96 12.44
CA LEU A 28 4.54 18.36 12.65
C LEU A 28 3.48 19.36 12.19
N TRP A 29 2.69 19.05 11.16
CA TRP A 29 1.92 20.06 10.43
C TRP A 29 0.45 19.73 10.19
N LEU A 30 0.03 18.47 10.31
CA LEU A 30 -1.35 18.08 10.05
C LEU A 30 -2.17 18.08 11.36
N PRO A 31 -3.26 18.85 11.46
CA PRO A 31 -4.14 18.81 12.63
C PRO A 31 -4.88 17.46 12.68
N PRO A 32 -4.67 16.63 13.73
CA PRO A 32 -5.26 15.28 13.81
C PRO A 32 -6.79 15.27 13.69
N ALA A 33 -7.44 16.28 14.27
CA ALA A 33 -8.89 16.43 14.23
C ALA A 33 -9.46 16.57 12.80
N VAL A 34 -8.72 17.17 11.87
CA VAL A 34 -9.17 17.33 10.47
C VAL A 34 -9.32 15.99 9.76
N LEU A 35 -8.51 15.00 10.15
CA LEU A 35 -8.57 13.65 9.62
C LEU A 35 -9.38 12.69 10.50
N GLY A 36 -10.14 13.21 11.47
CA GLY A 36 -11.03 12.42 12.33
C GLY A 36 -10.33 11.64 13.43
N ALA A 37 -9.05 11.94 13.73
CA ALA A 37 -8.37 11.42 14.91
C ALA A 37 -8.81 12.22 16.16
N ALA A 38 -9.31 11.51 17.18
CA ALA A 38 -9.77 12.11 18.43
C ALA A 38 -8.92 11.61 19.61
N PRO A 39 -8.70 12.44 20.66
CA PRO A 39 -7.80 12.12 21.78
C PRO A 39 -8.26 10.93 22.64
N ASP A 40 -9.56 10.65 22.71
CA ASP A 40 -10.21 9.75 23.66
C ASP A 40 -10.73 8.44 23.02
N MET A 41 -10.24 8.07 21.84
CA MET A 41 -10.70 6.88 21.12
C MET A 41 -10.39 5.58 21.88
N ALA A 42 -11.44 4.81 22.18
CA ALA A 42 -11.30 3.45 22.69
C ALA A 42 -10.68 2.54 21.61
N THR A 43 -10.15 1.37 22.01
CA THR A 43 -9.52 0.44 21.06
C THR A 43 -10.46 0.03 19.91
N ALA A 44 -11.75 -0.17 20.20
CA ALA A 44 -12.75 -0.48 19.19
C ALA A 44 -12.93 0.67 18.18
N ASP A 45 -12.94 1.92 18.64
CA ASP A 45 -13.06 3.09 17.76
C ASP A 45 -11.82 3.25 16.88
N ARG A 46 -10.62 2.95 17.41
CA ARG A 46 -9.37 2.99 16.64
C ARG A 46 -9.34 1.95 15.53
N LEU A 47 -9.79 0.73 15.82
CA LEU A 47 -9.93 -0.32 14.81
C LEU A 47 -11.00 0.03 13.77
N ALA A 48 -12.14 0.56 14.21
CA ALA A 48 -13.20 1.01 13.31
C ALA A 48 -12.72 2.15 12.40
N TYR A 49 -11.96 3.10 12.95
CA TYR A 49 -11.33 4.18 12.19
C TYR A 49 -10.34 3.65 11.16
N ALA A 50 -9.45 2.72 11.57
CA ALA A 50 -8.50 2.08 10.66
C ALA A 50 -9.23 1.40 9.49
N LEU A 51 -10.24 0.57 9.76
CA LEU A 51 -11.01 -0.11 8.72
C LEU A 51 -11.74 0.86 7.77
N LYS A 52 -12.29 1.97 8.29
CA LYS A 52 -12.89 3.01 7.45
C LYS A 52 -11.84 3.67 6.55
N ALA A 53 -10.64 3.93 7.08
CA ALA A 53 -9.53 4.49 6.32
C ALA A 53 -9.02 3.53 5.24
N GLU A 54 -9.17 2.21 5.40
CA GLU A 54 -8.78 1.21 4.38
C GLU A 54 -9.73 1.12 3.18
N LEU A 55 -10.91 1.74 3.21
CA LEU A 55 -11.88 1.64 2.11
C LEU A 55 -11.26 1.95 0.73
N PRO A 56 -10.47 3.02 0.54
CA PRO A 56 -9.80 3.28 -0.73
C PRO A 56 -8.81 2.19 -1.15
N VAL A 57 -8.14 1.53 -0.20
CA VAL A 57 -7.21 0.41 -0.47
C VAL A 57 -7.98 -0.78 -1.06
N PHE A 58 -9.13 -1.12 -0.47
CA PHE A 58 -9.98 -2.17 -1.01
C PHE A 58 -10.62 -1.79 -2.35
N LEU A 59 -10.96 -0.52 -2.57
CA LEU A 59 -11.45 -0.04 -3.86
C LEU A 59 -10.37 -0.15 -4.96
N TRP A 60 -9.11 0.16 -4.63
CA TRP A 60 -7.99 -0.09 -5.55
C TRP A 60 -7.88 -1.56 -5.93
N LEU A 61 -7.88 -2.47 -4.93
CA LEU A 61 -7.80 -3.91 -5.16
C LEU A 61 -8.99 -4.41 -6.00
N GLY A 62 -10.21 -3.95 -5.70
CA GLY A 62 -11.41 -4.22 -6.48
C GLY A 62 -11.29 -3.74 -7.93
N GLY A 63 -10.65 -2.59 -8.16
CA GLY A 63 -10.32 -2.08 -9.49
C GLY A 63 -9.37 -2.98 -10.27
N CYS A 64 -8.31 -3.49 -9.62
CA CYS A 64 -7.41 -4.49 -10.21
C CYS A 64 -8.17 -5.79 -10.57
N LEU A 65 -9.04 -6.25 -9.66
CA LEU A 65 -9.85 -7.45 -9.86
C LEU A 65 -10.79 -7.29 -11.07
N ARG A 66 -11.50 -6.17 -11.13
CA ARG A 66 -12.40 -5.80 -12.24
C ARG A 66 -11.65 -5.76 -13.57
N THR A 67 -10.43 -5.23 -13.58
CA THR A 67 -9.61 -5.15 -14.80
C THR A 67 -9.27 -6.54 -15.33
N VAL A 68 -8.78 -7.44 -14.47
CA VAL A 68 -8.47 -8.83 -14.85
C VAL A 68 -9.73 -9.59 -15.28
N ALA A 69 -10.81 -9.50 -14.50
CA ALA A 69 -12.08 -10.15 -14.83
C ALA A 69 -12.62 -9.68 -16.19
N GLY A 70 -12.54 -8.38 -16.47
CA GLY A 70 -12.97 -7.81 -17.75
C GLY A 70 -12.11 -8.27 -18.94
N ILE A 71 -10.84 -8.58 -18.75
CA ILE A 71 -10.00 -9.16 -19.82
C ILE A 71 -10.40 -10.61 -20.06
N ARG A 72 -10.49 -11.42 -19.00
CA ARG A 72 -10.87 -12.84 -19.09
C ARG A 72 -12.24 -13.05 -19.71
N PHE A 73 -13.21 -12.21 -19.38
CA PHE A 73 -14.56 -12.31 -19.95
C PHE A 73 -14.56 -12.17 -21.49
N ARG A 74 -13.71 -11.29 -22.03
CA ARG A 74 -13.67 -10.92 -23.45
C ARG A 74 -12.63 -11.71 -24.26
N SER A 75 -11.92 -12.66 -23.66
CA SER A 75 -10.80 -13.35 -24.29
C SER A 75 -10.96 -14.86 -24.12
N ASP A 76 -11.18 -15.58 -25.22
CA ASP A 76 -11.31 -17.05 -25.19
C ASP A 76 -10.06 -17.71 -24.62
N ALA A 77 -8.88 -17.17 -24.95
CA ALA A 77 -7.59 -17.65 -24.45
C ALA A 77 -7.43 -17.44 -22.93
N ASP A 78 -7.95 -16.34 -22.38
CA ASP A 78 -7.78 -16.02 -20.95
C ASP A 78 -8.96 -16.47 -20.08
N ARG A 79 -10.12 -16.81 -20.68
CA ARG A 79 -11.35 -17.19 -19.97
C ARG A 79 -11.18 -18.38 -19.03
N PRO A 80 -10.48 -19.48 -19.39
CA PRO A 80 -10.29 -20.61 -18.50
C PRO A 80 -9.61 -20.22 -17.18
N GLY A 81 -8.79 -19.17 -17.20
CA GLY A 81 -8.05 -18.69 -16.04
C GLY A 81 -6.66 -19.31 -15.91
N SER A 82 -5.92 -18.83 -14.90
CA SER A 82 -4.49 -19.08 -14.74
C SER A 82 -4.10 -20.52 -14.39
N ALA A 83 -5.07 -21.38 -14.06
CA ALA A 83 -4.81 -22.79 -13.80
C ALA A 83 -4.65 -23.62 -15.08
N TYR A 84 -5.11 -23.12 -16.23
CA TYR A 84 -5.20 -23.91 -17.47
C TYR A 84 -4.24 -23.45 -18.56
N ALA A 85 -3.78 -22.21 -18.51
CA ALA A 85 -2.81 -21.67 -19.46
C ALA A 85 -2.05 -20.46 -18.89
N ALA A 86 -0.89 -20.18 -19.48
CA ALA A 86 -0.18 -18.93 -19.25
C ALA A 86 -1.01 -17.72 -19.71
N PRO A 87 -0.89 -16.56 -19.06
CA PRO A 87 -1.67 -15.38 -19.43
C PRO A 87 -1.28 -14.87 -20.82
N SER A 88 -2.26 -14.40 -21.59
CA SER A 88 -2.00 -13.70 -22.84
C SER A 88 -1.17 -12.43 -22.62
N ALA A 89 -0.56 -11.89 -23.67
CA ALA A 89 0.20 -10.63 -23.60
C ALA A 89 -0.64 -9.47 -23.02
N ARG A 90 -1.95 -9.46 -23.29
CA ARG A 90 -2.89 -8.47 -22.75
C ARG A 90 -3.16 -8.68 -21.26
N LEU A 91 -3.20 -9.92 -20.78
CA LEU A 91 -3.48 -10.25 -19.39
C LEU A 91 -2.24 -10.21 -18.50
N ALA A 92 -1.03 -10.44 -19.05
CA ALA A 92 0.18 -10.66 -18.27
C ALA A 92 0.47 -9.53 -17.26
N VAL A 93 0.45 -8.27 -17.71
CA VAL A 93 0.69 -7.11 -16.83
C VAL A 93 -0.45 -6.90 -15.82
N PRO A 94 -1.74 -6.82 -16.22
CA PRO A 94 -2.85 -6.69 -15.27
C PRO A 94 -2.91 -7.81 -14.22
N ALA A 95 -2.66 -9.06 -14.61
CA ALA A 95 -2.64 -10.18 -13.68
C ALA A 95 -1.52 -10.06 -12.65
N ALA A 96 -0.32 -9.65 -13.08
CA ALA A 96 0.80 -9.47 -12.16
C ALA A 96 0.62 -8.25 -11.24
N VAL A 97 0.01 -7.15 -11.73
CA VAL A 97 -0.39 -6.01 -10.90
C VAL A 97 -1.44 -6.42 -9.88
N LEU A 98 -2.43 -7.22 -10.25
CA LEU A 98 -3.45 -7.74 -9.32
C LEU A 98 -2.80 -8.61 -8.24
N GLN A 99 -2.00 -9.61 -8.62
CA GLN A 99 -1.37 -10.53 -7.67
C GLN A 99 -0.52 -9.77 -6.65
N ASN A 100 0.35 -8.87 -7.14
CA ASN A 100 1.17 -8.08 -6.25
C ASN A 100 0.34 -7.11 -5.40
N SER A 101 -0.73 -6.52 -5.94
CA SER A 101 -1.62 -5.65 -5.13
C SER A 101 -2.29 -6.44 -4.02
N LEU A 102 -2.76 -7.67 -4.27
CA LEU A 102 -3.36 -8.53 -3.25
C LEU A 102 -2.37 -8.81 -2.10
N GLU A 103 -1.16 -9.26 -2.42
CA GLU A 103 -0.10 -9.52 -1.43
C GLU A 103 0.22 -8.27 -0.61
N GLN A 104 0.38 -7.12 -1.27
CA GLN A 104 0.68 -5.86 -0.59
C GLN A 104 -0.52 -5.33 0.22
N THR A 105 -1.77 -5.51 -0.24
CA THR A 105 -2.97 -5.14 0.53
C THR A 105 -3.04 -5.93 1.83
N VAL A 106 -2.81 -7.25 1.78
CA VAL A 106 -2.85 -8.09 2.98
C VAL A 106 -1.83 -7.62 4.01
N LEU A 107 -0.59 -7.34 3.58
CA LEU A 107 0.46 -6.86 4.47
C LEU A 107 0.17 -5.45 5.01
N ALA A 108 -0.25 -4.52 4.16
CA ALA A 108 -0.50 -3.13 4.56
C ALA A 108 -1.69 -3.01 5.51
N VAL A 109 -2.84 -3.61 5.17
CA VAL A 109 -4.03 -3.62 6.04
C VAL A 109 -3.70 -4.31 7.36
N GLY A 110 -3.00 -5.44 7.34
CA GLY A 110 -2.55 -6.12 8.55
C GLY A 110 -1.67 -5.22 9.42
N ALA A 111 -0.70 -4.51 8.82
CA ALA A 111 0.17 -3.58 9.53
C ALA A 111 -0.61 -2.41 10.16
N HIS A 112 -1.54 -1.82 9.41
CA HIS A 112 -2.35 -0.70 9.88
C HIS A 112 -3.29 -1.11 11.02
N LEU A 113 -3.90 -2.30 10.94
CA LEU A 113 -4.75 -2.82 12.02
C LEU A 113 -3.96 -3.14 13.28
N VAL A 114 -2.80 -3.78 13.15
CA VAL A 114 -1.90 -4.02 14.30
C VAL A 114 -1.51 -2.69 14.93
N LEU A 115 -1.07 -1.73 14.11
CA LEU A 115 -0.67 -0.41 14.58
C LEU A 115 -1.83 0.34 15.27
N ALA A 116 -3.06 0.25 14.76
CA ALA A 116 -4.26 0.88 15.35
C ALA A 116 -4.57 0.39 16.77
N THR A 117 -4.16 -0.83 17.14
CA THR A 117 -4.34 -1.31 18.53
C THR A 117 -3.46 -0.51 19.51
N MET A 118 -2.31 -0.02 19.04
CA MET A 118 -1.27 0.60 19.86
C MET A 118 -1.30 2.13 19.82
N LEU A 119 -1.67 2.74 18.68
CA LEU A 119 -1.79 4.19 18.55
C LEU A 119 -2.79 4.75 19.58
N ARG A 120 -2.55 5.96 20.07
CA ARG A 120 -3.42 6.63 21.05
C ARG A 120 -3.74 8.03 20.58
N GLY A 121 -4.98 8.47 20.82
CA GLY A 121 -5.41 9.83 20.54
C GLY A 121 -5.04 10.33 19.13
N GLU A 122 -4.35 11.46 19.09
CA GLU A 122 -3.91 12.15 17.88
C GLU A 122 -2.98 11.33 16.97
N GLN A 123 -2.30 10.32 17.52
CA GLN A 123 -1.37 9.47 16.76
C GLN A 123 -2.08 8.66 15.66
N MET A 124 -3.41 8.54 15.75
CA MET A 124 -4.26 7.91 14.73
C MET A 124 -4.16 8.59 13.35
N ILE A 125 -3.68 9.84 13.29
CA ILE A 125 -3.40 10.57 12.05
C ILE A 125 -2.42 9.83 11.12
N LEU A 126 -1.59 8.93 11.68
CA LEU A 126 -0.64 8.16 10.91
C LEU A 126 -1.31 7.21 9.92
N LEU A 127 -2.49 6.66 10.24
CA LEU A 127 -3.17 5.69 9.39
C LEU A 127 -3.62 6.25 8.03
N PRO A 128 -4.36 7.38 7.95
CA PRO A 128 -4.72 7.95 6.64
C PRO A 128 -3.50 8.35 5.80
N VAL A 129 -2.38 8.75 6.43
CA VAL A 129 -1.13 9.06 5.73
C VAL A 129 -0.51 7.80 5.14
N LEU A 130 -0.44 6.70 5.90
CA LEU A 130 0.05 5.43 5.40
C LEU A 130 -0.83 4.85 4.28
N VAL A 131 -2.16 4.99 4.40
CA VAL A 131 -3.11 4.65 3.32
C VAL A 131 -2.83 5.47 2.06
N ALA A 132 -2.60 6.78 2.18
CA ALA A 132 -2.30 7.63 1.04
C ALA A 132 -0.98 7.24 0.35
N LEU A 133 0.07 6.95 1.14
CA LEU A 133 1.35 6.46 0.63
C LEU A 133 1.22 5.12 -0.08
N TYR A 134 0.45 4.19 0.50
CA TYR A 134 0.13 2.90 -0.12
C TYR A 134 -0.52 3.11 -1.50
N LEU A 135 -1.59 3.91 -1.57
CA LEU A 135 -2.34 4.13 -2.82
C LEU A 135 -1.46 4.79 -3.90
N ALA A 136 -0.71 5.83 -3.52
CA ALA A 136 0.25 6.46 -4.42
C ALA A 136 1.27 5.43 -4.94
N GLY A 137 1.80 4.60 -4.04
CA GLY A 137 2.72 3.51 -4.37
C GLY A 137 2.12 2.55 -5.40
N ARG A 138 0.87 2.14 -5.21
CA ARG A 138 0.17 1.25 -6.15
C ARG A 138 -0.06 1.89 -7.51
N VAL A 139 -0.44 3.16 -7.56
CA VAL A 139 -0.60 3.92 -8.81
C VAL A 139 0.73 3.97 -9.58
N PHE A 140 1.81 4.41 -8.94
CA PHE A 140 3.12 4.49 -9.59
C PHE A 140 3.65 3.11 -10.01
N PHE A 141 3.41 2.08 -9.21
CA PHE A 141 3.77 0.71 -9.55
C PHE A 141 3.06 0.22 -10.81
N ALA A 142 1.73 0.39 -10.88
CA ALA A 142 0.94 -0.05 -12.02
C ALA A 142 1.34 0.69 -13.31
N LEU A 143 1.51 2.01 -13.24
CA LEU A 143 1.95 2.83 -14.38
C LEU A 143 3.38 2.49 -14.85
N GLY A 144 4.24 2.09 -13.92
CA GLY A 144 5.62 1.71 -14.21
C GLY A 144 5.79 0.26 -14.67
N TYR A 145 4.80 -0.61 -14.44
CA TYR A 145 4.99 -2.07 -14.54
C TYR A 145 5.46 -2.52 -15.94
N ALA A 146 4.79 -2.05 -16.99
CA ALA A 146 5.09 -2.43 -18.36
C ALA A 146 6.45 -1.90 -18.87
N LYS A 147 7.08 -0.96 -18.14
CA LYS A 147 8.32 -0.29 -18.53
C LYS A 147 9.57 -0.89 -17.86
N GLY A 148 9.44 -2.02 -17.17
CA GLY A 148 10.55 -2.75 -16.54
C GLY A 148 10.72 -2.50 -15.05
N ALA A 149 11.70 -3.17 -14.43
CA ALA A 149 11.85 -3.22 -12.97
C ALA A 149 12.24 -1.84 -12.39
N GLY A 150 13.16 -1.14 -13.04
CA GLY A 150 13.51 0.22 -12.64
C GLY A 150 12.33 1.20 -12.67
N ALA A 151 11.43 1.07 -13.65
CA ALA A 151 10.25 1.94 -13.80
C ALA A 151 9.24 1.82 -12.66
N ARG A 152 8.96 0.59 -12.21
CA ARG A 152 8.01 0.32 -11.14
C ARG A 152 8.63 0.39 -9.73
N ALA A 153 9.95 0.54 -9.61
CA ALA A 153 10.68 0.49 -8.34
C ALA A 153 10.21 1.53 -7.32
N PHE A 154 9.96 2.77 -7.75
CA PHE A 154 9.46 3.82 -6.85
C PHE A 154 8.14 3.41 -6.20
N GLY A 155 7.17 2.95 -6.99
CA GLY A 155 5.86 2.53 -6.49
C GLY A 155 5.93 1.29 -5.58
N MET A 156 6.76 0.29 -5.94
CA MET A 156 7.04 -0.85 -5.07
C MET A 156 7.60 -0.40 -3.73
N ALA A 157 8.64 0.43 -3.75
CA ALA A 157 9.32 0.87 -2.55
C ALA A 157 8.44 1.79 -1.70
N LEU A 158 7.61 2.64 -2.28
CA LEU A 158 6.69 3.50 -1.53
C LEU A 158 5.65 2.66 -0.76
N THR A 159 5.11 1.63 -1.41
CA THR A 159 4.19 0.66 -0.79
C THR A 159 4.89 -0.16 0.30
N GLY A 160 6.07 -0.69 0.01
CA GLY A 160 6.82 -1.54 0.92
C GLY A 160 7.37 -0.77 2.12
N ALA A 161 7.95 0.41 1.90
CA ALA A 161 8.53 1.24 2.96
C ALA A 161 7.48 1.74 3.94
N SER A 162 6.29 2.16 3.46
CA SER A 162 5.19 2.55 4.35
C SER A 162 4.68 1.37 5.18
N THR A 163 4.54 0.18 4.57
CA THR A 163 4.14 -1.05 5.29
C THR A 163 5.18 -1.47 6.34
N ILE A 164 6.47 -1.46 5.96
CA ILE A 164 7.58 -1.78 6.88
C ILE A 164 7.66 -0.75 8.01
N ALA A 165 7.46 0.54 7.71
CA ALA A 165 7.41 1.58 8.73
C ALA A 165 6.27 1.35 9.72
N ALA A 166 5.08 0.98 9.24
CA ALA A 166 3.93 0.67 10.10
C ALA A 166 4.23 -0.51 11.05
N PHE A 167 4.78 -1.61 10.54
CA PHE A 167 5.21 -2.73 11.38
C PHE A 167 6.33 -2.35 12.34
N GLY A 168 7.34 -1.60 11.88
CA GLY A 168 8.46 -1.17 12.71
C GLY A 168 8.00 -0.28 13.87
N ILE A 169 7.10 0.67 13.60
CA ILE A 169 6.49 1.50 14.64
C ILE A 169 5.70 0.62 15.62
N ALA A 170 4.87 -0.30 15.12
CA ALA A 170 4.12 -1.21 16.00
C ALA A 170 5.05 -2.05 16.91
N ILE A 171 6.13 -2.61 16.37
CA ILE A 171 7.12 -3.37 17.15
C ILE A 171 7.74 -2.50 18.23
N VAL A 172 8.15 -1.27 17.90
CA VAL A 172 8.71 -0.32 18.88
C VAL A 172 7.69 -0.01 19.97
N LEU A 173 6.44 0.29 19.61
CA LEU A 173 5.39 0.58 20.59
C LEU A 173 5.11 -0.63 21.49
N MET A 174 5.08 -1.84 20.94
CA MET A 174 4.94 -3.09 21.71
C MET A 174 6.06 -3.25 22.73
N GLY A 175 7.31 -3.01 22.31
CA GLY A 175 8.48 -3.07 23.19
C GLY A 175 8.45 -2.03 24.30
N LEU A 176 7.74 -0.92 24.10
CA LEU A 176 7.50 0.12 25.11
C LEU A 176 6.29 -0.18 26.01
N GLY A 177 5.69 -1.37 25.92
CA GLY A 177 4.57 -1.80 26.75
C GLY A 177 3.23 -1.18 26.36
N ARG A 178 3.07 -0.77 25.10
CA ARG A 178 1.81 -0.24 24.55
C ARG A 178 1.01 -1.28 23.80
#